data_AF-A0A8I2YZ20-F1
#
_entry.id   AF-A0A8I2YZ20-F1
#
_cell.length_a   1.000
_cell.length_b   1.000
_cell.length_c   1.000
_cell.angle_alpha   90.00
_cell.angle_beta   90.00
_cell.angle_gamma   90.00
#
_symmetry.space_group_name_H-M   'P 1'
#
loop_
_entity.id
_entity.type
_entity.pdbx_description
1 polymer ?
#
loop_
_entity_poly.entity_id
_entity_poly.type
_entity_poly.pdbx_seq_one_letter_code
_entity_poly.pdbx_strand_id
1 'polypeptide(L)'
;MTLQPGTSIPSTVDLRVLKDAPVPSHILAVFDIPPSEWEPSYSPILVPIRADLHVRDFRTNIIPQSPPETPYPIPHVSTRPNCGRFVTLPVVPLHVPHAPSIPLLFLFALGLEQRSQLLCCRLLPPEVISEFPALPAMAQLMGSCAAIGSSPITSCLIRDFGKTSCSRSTRCRVRGHRTDSVDGHRGGSA
;
A
#
# COMPACT_ATOMS: atom_id res chain seq x y z
N MET A 1 -7.99 7.35 16.95
CA MET A 1 -9.25 7.84 16.38
C MET A 1 -10.06 6.62 15.99
N THR A 2 -11.29 6.49 16.45
CA THR A 2 -12.14 5.33 16.19
C THR A 2 -13.51 5.85 15.79
N LEU A 3 -14.04 5.41 14.64
CA LEU A 3 -15.42 5.70 14.26
C LEU A 3 -16.36 4.84 15.09
N GLN A 4 -17.52 5.39 15.43
CA GLN A 4 -18.61 4.62 16.03
C GLN A 4 -19.01 3.52 15.04
N PRO A 5 -18.98 2.24 15.47
CA PRO A 5 -19.41 1.13 14.63
C PRO A 5 -20.84 1.32 14.07
N GLY A 6 -21.08 0.90 12.82
CA GLY A 6 -22.38 1.02 12.16
C GLY A 6 -22.79 2.42 11.69
N THR A 7 -21.95 3.45 11.89
CA THR A 7 -22.20 4.79 11.34
C THR A 7 -21.63 4.94 9.93
N SER A 8 -22.25 5.80 9.10
CA SER A 8 -21.72 6.10 7.77
C SER A 8 -20.33 6.73 7.87
N ILE A 9 -19.46 6.45 6.88
CA ILE A 9 -18.13 7.06 6.83
C ILE A 9 -18.32 8.59 6.77
N PRO A 10 -17.76 9.36 7.70
CA PRO A 10 -17.85 10.80 7.65
C PRO A 10 -17.05 11.32 6.45
N SER A 11 -17.52 12.38 5.79
CA SER A 11 -16.81 13.00 4.66
C SER A 11 -15.54 13.74 5.10
N THR A 12 -15.47 14.16 6.37
CA THR A 12 -14.34 14.87 6.94
C THR A 12 -14.08 14.46 8.38
N VAL A 13 -12.84 14.66 8.83
CA VAL A 13 -12.35 14.25 10.14
C VAL A 13 -11.43 15.32 10.71
N ASP A 14 -11.66 15.69 11.97
CA ASP A 14 -10.78 16.60 12.70
C ASP A 14 -9.64 15.82 13.38
N LEU A 15 -8.41 16.17 13.04
CA LEU A 15 -7.22 15.65 13.71
C LEU A 15 -6.53 16.73 14.53
N ARG A 16 -6.12 16.36 15.73
CA ARG A 16 -5.29 17.22 16.58
C ARG A 16 -3.90 17.34 15.98
N VAL A 17 -3.43 18.57 15.78
CA VAL A 17 -2.07 18.86 15.33
C VAL A 17 -1.12 18.70 16.52
N LEU A 18 -0.17 17.77 16.38
CA LEU A 18 0.96 17.65 17.29
C LEU A 18 2.08 18.59 16.83
N LYS A 19 2.77 19.23 17.78
CA LYS A 19 3.90 20.11 17.49
C LYS A 19 4.99 19.30 16.78
N ASP A 20 5.54 19.85 15.70
CA ASP A 20 6.68 19.29 14.94
C ASP A 20 6.41 17.99 14.15
N ALA A 21 5.15 17.58 13.97
CA ALA A 21 4.77 16.47 13.11
C ALA A 21 4.31 16.95 11.72
N PRO A 22 4.67 16.27 10.61
CA PRO A 22 4.13 16.57 9.29
C PRO A 22 2.62 16.36 9.27
N VAL A 23 1.88 17.36 8.79
CA VAL A 23 0.41 17.34 8.77
C VAL A 23 -0.08 16.47 7.61
N PRO A 24 -0.92 15.46 7.85
CA PRO A 24 -1.54 14.68 6.78
C PRO A 24 -2.53 15.53 6.01
N SER A 25 -2.68 15.24 4.72
CA SER A 25 -3.61 15.96 3.83
C SER A 25 -4.98 15.28 3.73
N HIS A 26 -5.02 13.96 3.91
CA HIS A 26 -6.20 13.12 3.71
C HIS A 26 -6.22 11.99 4.73
N ILE A 27 -7.39 11.42 4.96
CA ILE A 27 -7.57 10.19 5.72
C ILE A 27 -8.13 9.14 4.76
N LEU A 28 -7.48 7.99 4.65
CA LEU A 28 -8.08 6.85 3.98
C LEU A 28 -8.94 6.09 4.98
N ALA A 29 -10.22 5.90 4.68
CA ALA A 29 -11.08 4.96 5.38
C ALA A 29 -11.01 3.62 4.64
N VAL A 30 -10.17 2.72 5.13
CA VAL A 30 -9.88 1.44 4.49
C VAL A 30 -10.82 0.37 5.02
N PHE A 31 -11.47 -0.34 4.11
CA PHE A 31 -12.38 -1.44 4.42
C PHE A 31 -12.26 -2.55 3.38
N ASP A 32 -12.59 -3.76 3.79
CA ASP A 32 -12.52 -5.01 3.03
C ASP A 32 -13.86 -5.70 2.85
N ILE A 33 -14.88 -5.18 3.53
CA ILE A 33 -16.26 -5.64 3.45
C ILE A 33 -17.09 -4.51 2.81
N PRO A 34 -17.96 -4.79 1.84
CA PRO A 34 -18.79 -3.76 1.21
C PRO A 34 -19.76 -3.14 2.23
N PRO A 35 -20.13 -1.85 2.08
CA PRO A 35 -21.03 -1.16 3.01
C PRO A 35 -22.37 -1.83 3.27
N SER A 36 -22.86 -2.66 2.34
CA SER A 36 -24.09 -3.45 2.49
C SER A 36 -24.00 -4.55 3.53
N GLU A 37 -22.79 -5.00 3.86
CA GLU A 37 -22.50 -6.12 4.78
C GLU A 37 -21.89 -5.64 6.10
N TRP A 38 -21.98 -4.34 6.38
CA TRP A 38 -21.41 -3.77 7.59
C TRP A 38 -22.20 -4.16 8.82
N GLU A 39 -21.62 -5.04 9.62
CA GLU A 39 -22.12 -5.32 10.95
C GLU A 39 -22.00 -4.09 11.86
N PRO A 40 -22.88 -3.94 12.88
CA PRO A 40 -22.81 -2.85 13.83
C PRO A 40 -21.53 -2.81 14.66
N SER A 41 -20.64 -3.81 14.57
CA SER A 41 -19.32 -3.85 15.22
C SER A 41 -18.18 -3.48 14.27
N TYR A 42 -18.44 -3.36 12.97
CA TYR A 42 -17.43 -3.07 11.97
C TYR A 42 -16.94 -1.62 12.09
N SER A 43 -15.62 -1.45 12.03
CA SER A 43 -14.98 -0.13 12.03
C SER A 43 -13.85 -0.11 10.99
N PRO A 44 -13.88 0.78 10.00
CA PRO A 44 -12.84 0.84 8.99
C PRO A 44 -11.52 1.32 9.60
N ILE A 45 -10.41 0.90 9.00
CA ILE A 45 -9.08 1.35 9.41
C ILE A 45 -8.85 2.75 8.85
N LEU A 46 -8.66 3.72 9.75
CA LEU A 46 -8.33 5.10 9.38
C LEU A 46 -6.81 5.28 9.24
N VAL A 47 -6.36 5.59 8.03
CA VAL A 47 -4.94 5.78 7.71
C VAL A 47 -4.68 7.22 7.29
N PRO A 48 -4.00 8.04 8.12
CA PRO A 48 -3.56 9.37 7.72
C PRO A 48 -2.50 9.29 6.63
N ILE A 49 -2.68 10.04 5.55
CA ILE A 49 -1.75 10.07 4.42
C ILE A 49 -1.43 11.49 3.95
N ARG A 50 -0.26 11.59 3.31
CA ARG A 50 0.21 12.76 2.59
C ARG A 50 0.07 12.50 1.10
N ALA A 51 -1.02 12.99 0.50
CA ALA A 51 -1.36 12.73 -0.90
C ALA A 51 -0.24 13.20 -1.84
N ASP A 52 0.46 14.28 -1.49
CA ASP A 52 1.59 14.81 -2.24
C ASP A 52 2.77 13.84 -2.36
N LEU A 53 3.03 13.03 -1.32
CA LEU A 53 4.04 11.98 -1.36
C LEU A 53 3.62 10.84 -2.29
N HIS A 54 2.32 10.59 -2.42
CA HIS A 54 1.81 9.51 -3.25
C HIS A 54 1.64 9.90 -4.72
N VAL A 55 1.32 11.16 -5.05
CA VAL A 55 1.15 11.62 -6.45
C VAL A 55 2.46 11.53 -7.25
N ARG A 56 3.61 11.66 -6.58
CA ARG A 56 4.93 11.56 -7.23
C ARG A 56 5.24 10.14 -7.72
N ASP A 57 4.93 9.14 -6.90
CA ASP A 57 5.33 7.76 -7.14
C ASP A 57 4.19 6.91 -7.72
N PHE A 58 2.94 7.20 -7.35
CA PHE A 58 1.75 6.51 -7.83
C PHE A 58 1.02 7.38 -8.85
N ARG A 59 1.04 6.96 -10.13
CA ARG A 59 0.36 7.63 -11.25
C ARG A 59 -1.16 7.44 -11.22
N THR A 60 -1.81 7.77 -10.10
CA THR A 60 -3.22 7.51 -9.90
C THR A 60 -3.97 8.73 -9.40
N ASN A 61 -4.95 9.18 -10.18
CA ASN A 61 -5.90 10.26 -9.83
C ASN A 61 -6.95 9.81 -8.77
N ILE A 62 -6.63 8.81 -7.95
CA ILE A 62 -7.62 8.16 -7.09
C ILE A 62 -7.74 8.89 -5.75
N ILE A 63 -6.66 9.53 -5.30
CA ILE A 63 -6.72 10.48 -4.20
C ILE A 63 -7.03 11.84 -4.84
N PRO A 64 -8.15 12.49 -4.48
CA PRO A 64 -8.44 13.84 -4.95
C PRO A 64 -7.24 14.75 -4.69
N GLN A 65 -6.83 15.52 -5.69
CA GLN A 65 -5.77 16.50 -5.46
C GLN A 65 -6.27 17.56 -4.49
N SER A 66 -5.41 17.98 -3.56
CA SER A 66 -5.73 19.11 -2.69
C SER A 66 -5.99 20.37 -3.53
N PRO A 67 -6.90 21.25 -3.11
CA PRO A 67 -7.19 22.49 -3.82
C PRO A 67 -5.90 23.29 -4.12
N PRO A 68 -5.80 23.95 -5.30
CA PRO A 68 -4.55 24.57 -5.77
C PRO A 68 -3.96 25.63 -4.82
N GLU A 69 -4.77 26.26 -3.98
CA GLU A 69 -4.37 27.43 -3.20
C GLU A 69 -3.69 27.07 -1.87
N THR A 70 -3.93 25.88 -1.30
CA THR A 70 -3.18 25.39 -0.13
C THR A 70 -3.02 23.87 -0.17
N PRO A 71 -1.79 23.35 -0.33
CA PRO A 71 -1.56 21.90 -0.34
C PRO A 71 -1.76 21.25 1.03
N TYR A 72 -1.91 22.05 2.09
CA TYR A 72 -2.05 21.60 3.47
C TYR A 72 -3.25 22.25 4.14
N PRO A 73 -4.00 21.48 4.94
CA PRO A 73 -5.14 21.97 5.70
C PRO A 73 -4.66 22.99 6.74
N ILE A 74 -5.34 24.13 6.79
CA ILE A 74 -4.99 25.22 7.70
C ILE A 74 -5.41 24.82 9.13
N PRO A 75 -4.48 24.78 10.09
CA PRO A 75 -4.84 24.51 11.47
C PRO A 75 -5.77 25.59 12.02
N HIS A 76 -6.87 25.18 12.64
CA HIS A 76 -7.79 26.05 13.34
C HIS A 76 -7.80 25.74 14.84
N VAL A 77 -8.18 26.74 15.65
CA VAL A 77 -8.32 26.58 17.09
C VAL A 77 -9.73 26.09 17.38
N SER A 78 -9.86 25.02 18.14
CA SER A 78 -11.18 24.53 18.56
C SER A 78 -11.83 25.54 19.52
N THR A 79 -13.13 25.74 19.39
CA THR A 79 -13.92 26.62 20.28
C THR A 79 -14.05 26.10 21.71
N ARG A 80 -13.61 24.87 21.98
CA ARG A 80 -13.63 24.28 23.33
C ARG A 80 -12.41 24.74 24.15
N PRO A 81 -12.59 25.12 25.42
CA PRO A 81 -11.48 25.52 26.29
C PRO A 81 -10.44 24.38 26.42
N ASN A 82 -9.15 24.70 26.32
CA ASN A 82 -8.00 23.78 26.33
C ASN A 82 -7.91 22.75 25.20
N CYS A 83 -8.74 22.86 24.16
CA CYS A 83 -8.59 22.03 22.97
C CYS A 83 -7.51 22.66 22.06
N GLY A 84 -6.46 21.89 21.75
CA GLY A 84 -5.32 22.35 20.95
C GLY A 84 -5.68 22.78 19.52
N ARG A 85 -4.67 22.81 18.62
CA ARG A 85 -4.91 23.06 17.20
C ARG A 85 -5.43 21.80 16.51
N PHE A 86 -6.40 21.97 15.61
CA PHE A 86 -6.98 20.89 14.81
C PHE A 86 -6.88 21.20 13.33
N VAL A 87 -6.90 20.16 12.50
CA VAL A 87 -7.02 20.24 11.05
C VAL A 87 -8.18 19.36 10.62
N THR A 88 -9.06 19.89 9.76
CA THR A 88 -10.15 19.12 9.15
C THR A 88 -9.64 18.51 7.86
N LEU A 89 -9.73 17.19 7.76
CA LEU A 89 -9.20 16.42 6.63
C LEU A 89 -10.33 15.73 5.88
N PRO A 90 -10.31 15.72 4.53
CA PRO A 90 -11.21 14.88 3.76
C PRO A 90 -10.92 13.40 4.01
N VAL A 91 -12.00 12.63 4.14
CA VAL A 91 -11.93 11.16 4.23
C VAL A 91 -12.21 10.56 2.86
N VAL A 92 -11.29 9.72 2.39
CA VAL A 92 -11.39 9.01 1.12
C VAL A 92 -11.71 7.55 1.42
N PRO A 93 -12.91 7.06 1.06
CA PRO A 93 -13.25 5.66 1.22
C PRO A 93 -12.44 4.79 0.27
N LEU A 94 -11.86 3.71 0.78
CA LEU A 94 -11.00 2.81 0.04
C LEU A 94 -11.35 1.35 0.33
N HIS A 95 -12.03 0.72 -0.64
CA HIS A 95 -12.29 -0.72 -0.62
C HIS A 95 -11.06 -1.49 -1.11
N VAL A 96 -10.64 -2.50 -0.35
CA VAL A 96 -9.46 -3.33 -0.65
C VAL A 96 -9.73 -4.80 -0.34
N PRO A 97 -8.99 -5.75 -0.93
CA PRO A 97 -9.21 -7.17 -0.62
C PRO A 97 -8.90 -7.56 0.84
N HIS A 98 -8.04 -6.82 1.53
CA HIS A 98 -7.65 -7.10 2.92
C HIS A 98 -7.22 -5.82 3.64
N ALA A 99 -8.09 -5.23 4.45
CA ALA A 99 -7.87 -3.92 5.06
C ALA A 99 -6.62 -3.84 5.96
N PRO A 100 -6.33 -4.85 6.82
CA PRO A 100 -5.15 -4.84 7.68
C PRO A 100 -3.80 -4.79 6.94
N SER A 101 -3.76 -5.18 5.66
CA SER A 101 -2.53 -5.14 4.86
C SER A 101 -2.11 -3.74 4.41
N ILE A 102 -3.06 -2.78 4.32
CA ILE A 102 -2.79 -1.47 3.72
C ILE A 102 -1.80 -0.62 4.52
N PRO A 103 -1.90 -0.48 5.85
CA PRO A 103 -0.89 0.23 6.63
C PRO A 103 0.51 -0.37 6.48
N LEU A 104 0.61 -1.71 6.40
CA LEU A 104 1.86 -2.40 6.14
C LEU A 104 2.40 -2.03 4.76
N LEU A 105 1.57 -2.14 3.71
CA LEU A 105 1.99 -1.78 2.35
C LEU A 105 2.50 -0.34 2.26
N PHE A 106 1.87 0.63 2.94
CA PHE A 106 2.39 2.00 2.99
C PHE A 106 3.75 2.11 3.67
N LEU A 107 3.97 1.38 4.78
CA LEU A 107 5.25 1.38 5.48
C LEU A 107 6.40 0.99 4.54
N PHE A 108 6.20 -0.06 3.74
CA PHE A 108 7.21 -0.53 2.81
C PHE A 108 7.29 0.33 1.53
N ALA A 109 6.14 0.74 0.98
CA ALA A 109 6.07 1.53 -0.24
C ALA A 109 6.68 2.93 -0.09
N LEU A 110 6.52 3.56 1.09
CA LEU A 110 7.15 4.84 1.43
C LEU A 110 8.63 4.69 1.85
N GLY A 111 9.18 3.47 1.84
CA GLY A 111 10.57 3.20 2.22
C GLY A 111 10.86 3.39 3.71
N LEU A 112 9.83 3.45 4.57
CA LEU A 112 9.99 3.55 6.02
C LEU A 112 10.46 2.24 6.64
N GLU A 113 10.08 1.10 6.07
CA GLU A 113 10.68 -0.20 6.34
C GLU A 113 11.47 -0.68 5.12
N GLN A 114 12.76 -0.96 5.33
CA GLN A 114 13.69 -1.32 4.25
C GLN A 114 13.85 -2.84 4.09
N ARG A 115 13.51 -3.63 5.11
CA ARG A 115 13.67 -5.08 5.12
C ARG A 115 12.51 -5.74 4.39
N SER A 116 12.50 -5.67 3.06
CA SER A 116 11.41 -6.18 2.21
C SER A 116 11.02 -7.64 2.48
N GLN A 117 11.95 -8.47 2.96
CA GLN A 117 11.67 -9.84 3.39
C GLN A 117 10.64 -9.94 4.53
N LEU A 118 10.51 -8.90 5.36
CA LEU A 118 9.55 -8.89 6.47
C LEU A 118 8.12 -8.68 6.00
N LEU A 119 7.89 -8.07 4.83
CA LEU A 119 6.54 -7.86 4.32
C LEU A 119 5.82 -9.21 4.15
N CYS A 120 6.53 -10.16 3.53
CA CYS A 120 6.08 -11.53 3.32
C CYS A 120 5.68 -12.21 4.65
N CYS A 121 6.52 -12.07 5.68
CA CYS A 121 6.27 -12.66 6.99
C CYS A 121 5.12 -11.99 7.76
N ARG A 122 4.70 -10.79 7.37
CA ARG A 122 3.65 -10.02 8.04
C ARG A 122 2.30 -10.08 7.31
N LEU A 123 2.32 -10.37 6.01
CA LEU A 123 1.12 -10.51 5.19
C LEU A 123 0.58 -11.94 5.16
N LEU A 124 1.40 -12.94 5.48
CA LEU A 124 0.99 -14.33 5.42
C LEU A 124 0.85 -14.95 6.82
N PRO A 125 -0.13 -15.84 7.01
CA PRO A 125 -0.19 -16.67 8.20
C PRO A 125 1.10 -17.50 8.37
N PRO A 126 1.56 -17.74 9.61
CA PRO A 126 2.76 -18.54 9.90
C PRO A 126 2.75 -19.92 9.23
N GLU A 127 1.59 -20.55 9.16
CA GLU A 127 1.38 -21.87 8.58
C GLU A 127 1.73 -21.86 7.10
N VAL A 128 1.27 -20.83 6.38
CA VAL A 128 1.54 -20.63 4.96
C VAL A 128 3.04 -20.37 4.73
N ILE A 129 3.71 -19.64 5.62
CA ILE A 129 5.15 -19.32 5.48
C ILE A 129 6.00 -20.60 5.55
N SER A 130 5.61 -21.58 6.36
CA SER A 130 6.34 -22.85 6.50
C SER A 130 6.29 -23.75 5.25
N GLU A 131 5.30 -23.55 4.37
CA GLU A 131 5.13 -24.37 3.18
C GLU A 131 5.96 -23.89 1.98
N PHE A 132 6.56 -22.68 2.05
CA PHE A 132 7.29 -22.10 0.93
C PHE A 132 8.80 -22.30 1.03
N PRO A 133 9.44 -22.98 0.05
CA PRO A 133 10.87 -23.24 0.08
C PRO A 133 11.74 -22.00 -0.17
N ALA A 134 11.18 -20.87 -0.66
CA ALA A 134 11.93 -19.64 -0.91
C ALA A 134 11.07 -18.35 -0.83
N LEU A 135 11.25 -17.57 0.25
CA LEU A 135 10.63 -16.25 0.49
C LEU A 135 10.70 -15.25 -0.68
N PRO A 136 11.80 -15.13 -1.47
CA PRO A 136 11.88 -14.16 -2.55
C PRO A 136 10.95 -14.46 -3.74
N ALA A 137 10.71 -15.74 -4.05
CA ALA A 137 9.83 -16.15 -5.14
C ALA A 137 8.36 -15.82 -4.81
N MET A 138 8.00 -15.91 -3.54
CA MET A 138 6.66 -15.61 -3.02
C MET A 138 6.29 -14.13 -3.17
N ALA A 139 7.23 -13.22 -2.86
CA ALA A 139 7.02 -11.78 -3.05
C ALA A 139 6.68 -11.43 -4.51
N GLN A 140 7.26 -12.14 -5.48
CA GLN A 140 7.00 -11.93 -6.90
C GLN A 140 5.61 -12.45 -7.30
N LEU A 141 5.21 -13.64 -6.84
CA LEU A 141 3.90 -14.22 -7.11
C LEU A 141 2.76 -13.36 -6.53
N MET A 142 2.91 -12.90 -5.28
CA MET A 142 1.94 -11.99 -4.64
C MET A 142 1.82 -10.67 -5.39
N GLY A 143 2.93 -10.17 -5.96
CA GLY A 143 2.91 -9.00 -6.83
C GLY A 143 2.12 -9.20 -8.12
N SER A 144 2.16 -10.41 -8.69
CA SER A 144 1.51 -10.75 -9.96
C SER A 144 0.02 -11.08 -9.86
N CYS A 145 -0.43 -11.70 -8.77
CA CYS A 145 -1.82 -12.14 -8.61
C CYS A 145 -2.80 -10.99 -8.30
N ALA A 146 -2.33 -9.87 -7.75
CA ALA A 146 -3.21 -8.77 -7.35
C ALA A 146 -3.83 -7.96 -8.51
N ALA A 147 -3.50 -8.29 -9.76
CA ALA A 147 -4.07 -7.66 -10.94
C ALA A 147 -5.53 -8.10 -11.24
N ILE A 148 -6.01 -9.16 -10.60
CA ILE A 148 -7.35 -9.73 -10.86
C ILE A 148 -8.31 -9.21 -9.77
N GLY A 149 -8.85 -8.01 -9.97
CA GLY A 149 -10.01 -7.51 -9.20
C GLY A 149 -9.73 -6.52 -8.05
N SER A 150 -8.51 -6.02 -7.90
CA SER A 150 -8.21 -5.02 -6.85
C SER A 150 -8.53 -3.58 -7.28
N SER A 151 -8.95 -2.74 -6.33
CA SER A 151 -9.10 -1.28 -6.52
C SER A 151 -7.83 -0.69 -7.15
N PRO A 152 -7.91 0.34 -8.02
CA PRO A 152 -6.74 0.84 -8.74
C PRO A 152 -5.62 1.36 -7.82
N ILE A 153 -5.93 1.73 -6.56
CA ILE A 153 -4.90 2.07 -5.54
C ILE A 153 -4.11 0.83 -5.15
N THR A 154 -4.80 -0.27 -4.85
CA THR A 154 -4.18 -1.54 -4.45
C THR A 154 -3.33 -2.12 -5.58
N SER A 155 -3.83 -2.07 -6.81
CA SER A 155 -3.09 -2.51 -8.00
C SER A 155 -1.81 -1.68 -8.21
N CYS A 156 -1.87 -0.36 -8.02
CA CYS A 156 -0.68 0.50 -8.13
C CYS A 156 0.32 0.29 -6.98
N LEU A 157 -0.14 0.20 -5.73
CA LEU A 157 0.70 -0.08 -4.58
C LEU A 157 1.48 -1.39 -4.76
N ILE A 158 0.81 -2.44 -5.23
CA ILE A 158 1.42 -3.76 -5.40
C ILE A 158 2.35 -3.77 -6.62
N ARG A 159 1.96 -3.14 -7.73
CA ARG A 159 2.76 -3.09 -8.96
C ARG A 159 4.05 -2.30 -8.76
N ASP A 160 4.02 -1.17 -8.06
CA ASP A 160 5.23 -0.38 -7.81
C ASP A 160 6.11 -0.99 -6.71
N PHE A 161 5.53 -1.75 -5.77
CA PHE A 161 6.32 -2.61 -4.88
C PHE A 161 7.09 -3.69 -5.65
N GLY A 162 6.46 -4.33 -6.64
CA GLY A 162 7.13 -5.30 -7.53
C GLY A 162 8.33 -4.68 -8.28
N LYS A 163 8.19 -3.43 -8.75
CA LYS A 163 9.29 -2.73 -9.45
C LYS A 163 10.42 -2.30 -8.52
N THR A 164 10.12 -1.77 -7.34
CA THR A 164 11.14 -1.30 -6.39
C THR A 164 11.95 -2.44 -5.78
N SER A 165 11.30 -3.58 -5.51
CA SER A 165 11.97 -4.82 -5.08
C SER A 165 12.89 -5.40 -6.16
N CYS A 166 12.43 -5.42 -7.42
CA CYS A 166 13.21 -5.92 -8.54
C CYS A 166 14.40 -4.99 -8.89
N SER A 167 14.20 -3.68 -8.86
CA SER A 167 15.21 -2.68 -9.26
C SER A 167 16.35 -2.53 -8.22
N ARG A 168 16.12 -2.82 -6.93
CA ARG A 168 17.20 -2.88 -5.93
C ARG A 168 17.89 -4.24 -5.85
N SER A 169 17.36 -5.28 -6.50
CA SER A 169 18.04 -6.57 -6.67
C SER A 169 18.96 -6.56 -7.91
N THR A 170 19.82 -5.54 -8.01
CA THR A 170 20.93 -5.52 -8.98
C THR A 170 22.02 -6.51 -8.55
N ARG A 171 21.73 -7.81 -8.52
CA ARG A 171 22.69 -8.90 -8.72
C ARG A 171 22.07 -10.30 -8.91
N CYS A 172 20.83 -10.45 -9.35
CA CYS A 172 20.38 -11.75 -9.84
C CYS A 172 20.71 -11.90 -11.32
N ARG A 173 21.99 -12.18 -11.61
CA ARG A 173 22.45 -12.61 -12.93
C ARG A 173 21.87 -14.01 -13.16
N VAL A 174 20.72 -14.09 -13.84
CA VAL A 174 20.21 -15.36 -14.37
C VAL A 174 21.26 -15.86 -15.37
N ARG A 175 22.09 -16.80 -14.91
CA ARG A 175 23.06 -17.49 -15.75
C ARG A 175 22.24 -18.42 -16.64
N GLY A 176 21.93 -17.96 -17.85
CA GLY A 176 21.29 -18.78 -18.87
C GLY A 176 22.14 -20.02 -19.10
N HIS A 177 21.57 -21.17 -18.75
CA HIS A 177 22.14 -22.47 -19.04
C HIS A 177 22.05 -22.66 -20.56
N ARG A 178 23.14 -22.41 -21.29
CA ARG A 178 23.26 -22.86 -22.68
C ARG A 178 23.27 -24.37 -22.64
N THR A 179 22.27 -24.99 -23.23
CA THR A 179 22.33 -26.38 -23.67
C THR A 179 23.21 -26.41 -24.91
N ASP A 180 24.41 -26.95 -24.78
CA ASP A 180 25.27 -27.24 -25.91
C ASP A 180 24.60 -28.32 -26.77
N SER A 181 24.24 -27.92 -27.98
CA SER A 181 23.78 -28.81 -29.05
C SER A 181 25.00 -29.52 -29.61
N VAL A 182 25.06 -30.84 -29.45
CA VAL A 182 26.09 -31.69 -30.04
C VAL A 182 25.77 -31.83 -31.53
N ASP A 183 26.52 -31.09 -32.36
CA ASP A 183 26.52 -31.26 -33.81
C ASP A 183 27.24 -32.56 -34.19
N GLY A 184 26.48 -33.49 -34.78
CA GLY A 184 27.00 -34.73 -35.35
C GLY A 184 27.74 -34.46 -36.65
N HIS A 185 29.05 -34.72 -36.64
CA HIS A 185 29.90 -34.67 -37.83
C HIS A 185 29.46 -35.71 -38.88
N ARG A 186 28.96 -35.21 -40.02
CA ARG A 186 29.07 -35.89 -41.32
C ARG A 186 30.44 -35.57 -41.91
N GLY A 187 31.21 -36.60 -42.25
CA GLY A 187 32.40 -36.51 -43.08
C GLY A 187 32.63 -37.85 -43.77
N GLY A 188 32.27 -37.92 -45.05
CA GLY A 188 32.55 -39.07 -45.92
C GLY A 188 33.70 -38.77 -46.89
N SER A 189 34.26 -39.88 -47.40
CA SER A 189 35.11 -40.05 -48.59
C SER A 189 36.59 -39.67 -48.47
N ALA A 190 37.49 -40.64 -48.64
CA ALA A 190 37.87 -41.18 -49.95
C ALA A 190 38.36 -42.63 -49.81
#